data_AF-D3AHS6-F1
#
_entry.id   AF-D3AHS6-F1
#
_cell.length_a   1.000
_cell.length_b   1.000
_cell.length_c   1.000
_cell.angle_alpha   90.00
_cell.angle_beta   90.00
_cell.angle_gamma   90.00
#
_symmetry.space_group_name_H-M   'P 1'
#
loop_
_entity.id
_entity.type
_entity.pdbx_description
1 polymer ?
#
loop_
_entity_poly.entity_id
_entity_poly.type
_entity_poly.pdbx_seq_one_letter_code
_entity_poly.pdbx_strand_id
1 'polypeptide(L)'
;MKNKNKIMSRFELLRTLLAVGIAVIFAVVIIFLVSSQPLEAIYKFFVAPLTSFRYIANIIELMTPLLFTGLAVTFILQTKVYNLAVEGMFYAGGLAAALVATLLKMGPGVHAFAALFAGLAAGALIAFLPAVLKLKFEANEIVSSLMLNYITFYIGDFLLKTYMKDPKSTHVASLKF
;
A
#
# COMPACT_ATOMS: atom_id res chain seq x y z
N MET A 1 33.05 17.83 4.88
CA MET A 1 31.81 17.16 4.40
C MET A 1 31.20 16.18 5.40
N LYS A 2 31.96 15.28 6.07
CA LYS A 2 31.43 14.27 7.02
C LYS A 2 30.58 14.83 8.19
N ASN A 3 30.92 16.01 8.71
CA ASN A 3 30.22 16.59 9.88
C ASN A 3 28.86 17.22 9.51
N LYS A 4 28.72 17.75 8.28
CA LYS A 4 27.47 18.36 7.78
C LYS A 4 26.36 17.29 7.62
N ASN A 5 26.74 16.09 7.16
CA ASN A 5 25.81 14.95 7.01
C ASN A 5 25.33 14.41 8.36
N LYS A 6 26.18 14.41 9.40
CA LYS A 6 25.78 14.02 10.76
C LYS A 6 24.78 14.99 11.38
N ILE A 7 24.96 16.30 11.17
CA ILE A 7 24.02 17.32 11.67
C ILE A 7 22.69 17.22 10.94
N MET A 8 22.70 17.07 9.61
CA MET A 8 21.48 16.90 8.81
C MET A 8 20.69 15.65 9.23
N SER A 9 21.36 14.51 9.37
CA SER A 9 20.72 13.25 9.80
C SER A 9 20.10 13.35 11.21
N ARG A 10 20.78 14.03 12.15
CA ARG A 10 20.21 14.28 13.49
C ARG A 10 18.98 15.17 13.44
N PHE A 11 19.00 16.19 12.58
CA PHE A 11 17.87 17.09 12.38
C PHE A 11 16.67 16.37 11.75
N GLU A 12 16.90 15.52 10.73
CA GLU A 12 15.86 14.69 10.12
C GLU A 12 15.24 13.70 11.11
N LEU A 13 16.08 13.05 11.92
CA LEU A 13 15.62 12.11 12.95
C LEU A 13 14.78 12.82 14.01
N LEU A 14 15.21 14.00 14.48
CA LEU A 14 14.43 14.83 15.40
C LEU A 14 13.09 15.26 14.78
N ARG A 15 13.09 15.69 13.52
CA ARG A 15 11.87 16.08 12.81
C ARG A 15 10.87 14.92 12.71
N THR A 16 11.34 13.73 12.34
CA THR A 16 10.49 12.53 12.24
C THR A 16 9.95 12.13 13.61
N LEU A 17 10.78 12.12 14.66
CA LEU A 17 10.33 11.82 16.02
C LEU A 17 9.31 12.83 16.54
N LEU A 18 9.51 14.12 16.27
CA LEU A 18 8.53 15.16 16.63
C LEU A 18 7.21 14.97 15.89
N ALA A 19 7.24 14.67 14.59
CA ALA A 19 6.03 14.42 13.81
C ALA A 19 5.25 13.22 14.35
N VAL A 20 5.94 12.11 14.67
CA VAL A 20 5.33 10.93 15.29
C VAL A 20 4.77 11.27 16.68
N GLY A 21 5.51 12.02 17.49
CA GLY A 21 5.06 12.44 18.83
C GLY A 21 3.80 13.30 18.77
N ILE A 22 3.75 14.28 17.86
CA ILE A 22 2.56 15.11 17.63
C ILE A 22 1.38 14.23 17.20
N ALA A 23 1.57 13.31 16.25
CA ALA A 23 0.52 12.40 15.79
C ALA A 23 -0.05 11.54 16.93
N VAL A 24 0.82 11.02 17.81
CA VAL A 24 0.42 10.25 19.00
C VAL A 24 -0.39 11.12 19.97
N ILE A 25 0.04 12.35 20.22
CA ILE A 25 -0.70 13.29 21.08
C ILE A 25 -2.09 13.55 20.51
N PHE A 26 -2.20 13.85 19.21
CA PHE A 26 -3.49 14.04 18.55
C PHE A 26 -4.38 12.79 18.64
N ALA A 27 -3.83 11.60 18.40
CA ALA A 27 -4.57 10.36 18.53
C ALA A 27 -5.12 10.18 19.94
N VAL A 28 -4.30 10.41 20.98
CA VAL A 28 -4.74 10.32 22.38
C VAL A 28 -5.82 11.35 22.69
N VAL A 29 -5.64 12.62 22.29
CA VAL A 29 -6.65 13.67 22.49
C VAL A 29 -7.98 13.30 21.86
N ILE A 30 -7.98 12.80 20.62
CA ILE A 30 -9.20 12.36 19.93
C ILE A 30 -9.85 11.19 20.68
N ILE A 31 -9.07 10.23 21.17
CA ILE A 31 -9.60 9.10 21.95
C ILE A 31 -10.30 9.59 23.23
N PHE A 32 -9.73 10.57 23.94
CA PHE A 32 -10.35 11.16 25.13
C PHE A 32 -11.64 11.94 24.81
N LEU A 33 -11.75 12.56 23.63
CA LEU A 33 -12.93 13.32 23.23
C LEU A 33 -14.09 12.43 22.75
N VAL A 34 -13.79 11.28 22.14
CA VAL A 34 -14.79 10.44 21.46
C VAL A 34 -15.15 9.18 22.24
N SER A 35 -14.22 8.59 23.00
CA SER A 35 -14.43 7.28 23.62
C SER A 35 -15.09 7.38 24.99
N SER A 36 -16.11 6.56 25.22
CA SER A 36 -16.71 6.38 26.55
C SER A 36 -15.75 5.73 27.56
N GLN A 37 -14.71 5.02 27.10
CA GLN A 37 -13.71 4.36 27.92
C GLN A 37 -12.29 4.64 27.37
N PRO A 38 -11.73 5.84 27.60
CA PRO A 38 -10.50 6.30 26.96
C PRO A 38 -9.27 5.44 27.30
N LEU A 39 -9.13 5.03 28.56
CA LEU A 39 -7.99 4.24 29.05
C LEU A 39 -7.93 2.87 28.36
N GLU A 40 -9.08 2.20 28.22
CA GLU A 40 -9.15 0.92 27.53
C GLU A 40 -8.89 1.07 26.02
N ALA A 41 -9.37 2.15 25.40
CA ALA A 41 -9.11 2.45 24.01
C ALA A 41 -7.61 2.71 23.75
N ILE A 42 -6.92 3.44 24.63
CA ILE A 42 -5.46 3.65 24.56
C ILE A 42 -4.71 2.32 24.70
N TYR A 43 -5.11 1.47 25.66
CA TYR A 43 -4.52 0.14 25.83
C TYR A 43 -4.71 -0.73 24.58
N LYS A 44 -5.92 -0.76 24.01
CA LYS A 44 -6.23 -1.51 22.79
C LYS A 44 -5.51 -0.97 21.56
N PHE A 45 -5.23 0.32 21.51
CA PHE A 45 -4.52 0.95 20.39
C PHE A 45 -3.01 0.68 20.44
N PHE A 46 -2.38 0.89 21.59
CA PHE A 46 -0.90 0.82 21.70
C PHE A 46 -0.37 -0.54 22.16
N VAL A 47 -1.06 -1.20 23.09
CA VAL A 47 -0.51 -2.38 23.79
C VAL A 47 -1.10 -3.66 23.24
N ALA A 48 -2.41 -3.74 23.05
CA ALA A 48 -3.07 -4.97 22.59
C ALA A 48 -2.45 -5.57 21.31
N PRO A 49 -2.06 -4.78 20.28
CA PRO A 49 -1.45 -5.33 19.07
C PRO A 49 -0.11 -6.03 19.31
N LEU A 50 0.56 -5.76 20.43
CA LEU A 50 1.85 -6.35 20.82
C LEU A 50 1.72 -7.56 21.75
N THR A 51 0.51 -7.87 22.22
CA THR A 51 0.30 -8.92 23.25
C THR A 51 0.28 -10.33 22.69
N SER A 52 -0.04 -10.51 21.41
CA SER A 52 -0.16 -11.82 20.78
C SER A 52 0.67 -11.90 19.52
N PHE A 53 1.28 -13.07 19.29
CA PHE A 53 1.98 -13.36 18.03
C PHE A 53 1.09 -13.14 16.81
N ARG A 54 -0.21 -13.46 16.90
CA ARG A 54 -1.17 -13.22 15.81
C ARG A 54 -1.34 -11.73 15.52
N TYR A 55 -1.43 -10.89 16.54
CA TYR A 55 -1.58 -9.45 16.33
C TYR A 55 -0.30 -8.83 15.75
N ILE A 56 0.86 -9.27 16.22
CA ILE A 56 2.15 -8.85 15.65
C ILE A 56 2.25 -9.28 14.18
N ALA A 57 1.84 -10.51 13.85
CA ALA A 57 1.79 -10.97 12.47
C ALA A 57 0.89 -10.09 11.60
N ASN A 58 -0.28 -9.70 12.09
CA ASN A 58 -1.17 -8.77 11.39
C ASN A 58 -0.54 -7.37 11.19
N ILE A 59 0.21 -6.85 12.19
CA ILE A 59 0.94 -5.59 12.04
C ILE A 59 1.95 -5.71 10.91
N ILE A 60 2.74 -6.79 10.90
CA ILE A 60 3.75 -7.03 9.85
C ILE A 60 3.08 -7.16 8.49
N GLU A 61 1.98 -7.89 8.39
CA GLU A 61 1.20 -8.06 7.16
C GLU A 61 0.75 -6.71 6.58
N LEU A 62 0.20 -5.82 7.42
CA LEU A 62 -0.25 -4.49 7.00
C LEU A 62 0.92 -3.53 6.72
N MET A 63 2.01 -3.65 7.46
CA MET A 63 3.20 -2.80 7.30
C MET A 63 4.01 -3.14 6.05
N THR A 64 4.05 -4.42 5.67
CA THR A 64 4.81 -4.92 4.52
C THR A 64 4.52 -4.16 3.22
N PRO A 65 3.27 -4.03 2.74
CA PRO A 65 2.98 -3.30 1.51
C PRO A 65 3.32 -1.82 1.61
N LEU A 66 3.13 -1.19 2.77
CA LEU A 66 3.48 0.22 2.99
C LEU A 66 4.99 0.46 2.90
N LEU A 67 5.80 -0.44 3.45
CA LEU A 67 7.26 -0.36 3.34
C LEU A 67 7.73 -0.57 1.90
N PHE A 68 7.18 -1.57 1.19
CA PHE A 68 7.56 -1.84 -0.20
C PHE A 68 7.13 -0.73 -1.16
N THR A 69 5.94 -0.15 -0.97
CA THR A 69 5.49 1.01 -1.76
C THR A 69 6.32 2.24 -1.47
N GLY A 70 6.64 2.52 -0.20
CA GLY A 70 7.59 3.58 0.16
C GLY A 70 8.96 3.40 -0.48
N LEU A 71 9.51 2.18 -0.45
CA LEU A 71 10.75 1.84 -1.12
C LEU A 71 10.65 2.07 -2.64
N ALA A 72 9.57 1.62 -3.28
CA ALA A 72 9.35 1.84 -4.71
C ALA A 72 9.34 3.33 -5.08
N VAL A 73 8.66 4.18 -4.28
CA VAL A 73 8.68 5.64 -4.47
C VAL A 73 10.10 6.20 -4.38
N THR A 74 10.91 5.77 -3.41
CA THR A 74 12.30 6.24 -3.31
C THR A 74 13.12 5.92 -4.55
N PHE A 75 12.97 4.73 -5.13
CA PHE A 75 13.62 4.37 -6.39
C PHE A 75 13.14 5.22 -7.57
N ILE A 76 11.83 5.47 -7.67
CA ILE A 76 11.27 6.33 -8.74
C ILE A 76 11.85 7.74 -8.66
N LEU A 77 11.89 8.34 -7.47
CA LEU A 77 12.40 9.70 -7.28
C LEU A 77 13.89 9.84 -7.62
N GLN A 78 14.69 8.77 -7.47
CA GLN A 78 16.09 8.76 -7.91
C GLN A 78 16.25 8.90 -9.43
N THR A 79 15.26 8.47 -10.22
CA THR A 79 15.28 8.60 -11.69
C THR A 79 14.96 10.01 -12.19
N LYS A 80 14.63 10.95 -11.28
CA LYS A 80 14.15 12.31 -11.61
C LYS A 80 12.86 12.34 -12.44
N VAL A 81 12.08 11.26 -12.40
CA VAL A 81 10.75 11.15 -12.98
C VAL A 81 9.73 11.15 -11.85
N TYR A 82 8.78 12.07 -11.88
CA TYR A 82 7.72 12.15 -10.89
C TYR A 82 6.53 11.27 -11.30
N ASN A 83 6.66 9.96 -11.11
CA ASN A 83 5.56 9.01 -11.31
C ASN A 83 4.83 8.76 -9.98
N LEU A 84 3.59 9.23 -9.89
CA LEU A 84 2.72 9.07 -8.72
C LEU A 84 1.76 7.87 -8.84
N ALA A 85 1.92 7.01 -9.85
CA ALA A 85 1.01 5.89 -10.10
C ALA A 85 1.22 4.69 -9.13
N VAL A 86 1.99 4.86 -8.05
CA VAL A 86 2.43 3.77 -7.18
C VAL A 86 1.26 3.08 -6.48
N GLU A 87 0.24 3.84 -6.09
CA GLU A 87 -0.99 3.28 -5.51
C GLU A 87 -1.72 2.38 -6.52
N GLY A 88 -1.81 2.83 -7.78
CA GLY A 88 -2.37 2.05 -8.88
C GLY A 88 -1.54 0.80 -9.19
N MET A 89 -0.21 0.89 -9.16
CA MET A 89 0.67 -0.29 -9.33
C MET A 89 0.43 -1.34 -8.25
N PHE A 90 0.33 -0.90 -6.99
CA PHE A 90 0.05 -1.77 -5.86
C PHE A 90 -1.32 -2.44 -6.01
N TYR A 91 -2.35 -1.66 -6.34
CA TYR A 91 -3.71 -2.17 -6.49
C TYR A 91 -3.86 -3.13 -7.68
N ALA A 92 -3.36 -2.77 -8.86
CA ALA A 92 -3.35 -3.64 -10.03
C ALA A 92 -2.55 -4.93 -9.78
N GLY A 93 -1.40 -4.82 -9.12
CA GLY A 93 -0.57 -5.96 -8.76
C GLY A 93 -1.31 -6.93 -7.83
N GLY A 94 -1.96 -6.41 -6.79
CA GLY A 94 -2.78 -7.19 -5.87
C GLY A 94 -3.97 -7.85 -6.56
N LEU A 95 -4.65 -7.13 -7.45
CA LEU A 95 -5.77 -7.68 -8.23
C LEU A 95 -5.32 -8.81 -9.16
N ALA A 96 -4.22 -8.63 -9.90
CA ALA A 96 -3.69 -9.65 -10.79
C ALA A 96 -3.24 -10.90 -10.02
N ALA A 97 -2.58 -10.70 -8.87
CA ALA A 97 -2.22 -11.79 -7.96
C ALA A 97 -3.47 -12.53 -7.45
N ALA A 98 -4.53 -11.81 -7.05
CA ALA A 98 -5.78 -12.40 -6.59
C ALA A 98 -6.52 -13.16 -7.70
N LEU A 99 -6.50 -12.66 -8.94
CA LEU A 99 -7.09 -13.36 -10.09
C LEU A 99 -6.37 -14.67 -10.39
N VAL A 100 -5.03 -14.66 -10.39
CA VAL A 100 -4.25 -15.89 -10.54
C VAL A 100 -4.50 -16.84 -9.37
N ALA A 101 -4.59 -16.30 -8.16
CA ALA A 101 -4.83 -17.05 -6.94
C ALA A 101 -6.15 -17.82 -6.96
N THR A 102 -7.18 -17.25 -7.60
CA THR A 102 -8.56 -17.76 -7.55
C THR A 102 -8.94 -18.56 -8.79
N LEU A 103 -8.47 -18.18 -9.97
CA LEU A 103 -8.91 -18.78 -11.24
C LEU A 103 -8.03 -19.96 -11.68
N LEU A 104 -6.75 -19.93 -11.34
CA LEU A 104 -5.83 -21.00 -11.73
C LEU A 104 -5.72 -22.01 -10.60
N LYS A 105 -5.59 -23.30 -10.93
CA LYS A 105 -5.26 -24.34 -9.95
C LYS A 105 -3.89 -24.87 -10.33
N MET A 106 -2.90 -24.55 -9.50
CA MET A 106 -1.50 -24.94 -9.73
C MET A 106 -0.96 -25.63 -8.48
N GLY A 107 0.10 -26.42 -8.62
CA GLY A 107 0.72 -27.11 -7.50
C GLY A 107 1.26 -26.15 -6.41
N PRO A 108 1.46 -26.64 -5.18
CA PRO A 108 2.05 -25.87 -4.09
C PRO A 108 3.39 -25.24 -4.50
N GLY A 109 3.61 -23.96 -4.16
CA GLY A 109 4.82 -23.21 -4.52
C GLY A 109 4.77 -22.55 -5.90
N VAL A 110 4.49 -23.29 -6.98
CA VAL A 110 4.37 -22.72 -8.35
C VAL A 110 3.27 -21.67 -8.40
N HIS A 111 2.18 -21.93 -7.69
CA HIS A 111 1.05 -21.04 -7.59
C HIS A 111 1.41 -19.66 -7.02
N ALA A 112 2.26 -19.61 -5.98
CA ALA A 112 2.70 -18.36 -5.36
C ALA A 112 3.60 -17.54 -6.29
N PHE A 113 4.51 -18.20 -7.02
CA PHE A 113 5.33 -17.54 -8.03
C PHE A 113 4.50 -17.02 -9.20
N ALA A 114 3.51 -17.77 -9.67
CA ALA A 114 2.62 -17.33 -10.73
C ALA A 114 1.86 -16.06 -10.33
N ALA A 115 1.32 -16.01 -9.11
CA ALA A 115 0.65 -14.82 -8.57
C ALA A 115 1.61 -13.62 -8.44
N LEU A 116 2.84 -13.87 -7.98
CA LEU A 116 3.88 -12.83 -7.87
C LEU A 116 4.24 -12.23 -9.24
N PHE A 117 4.48 -13.06 -10.25
CA PHE A 117 4.83 -12.59 -11.59
C PHE A 117 3.67 -11.90 -12.29
N ALA A 118 2.43 -12.35 -12.08
CA ALA A 118 1.24 -11.66 -12.57
C ALA A 118 1.10 -10.27 -11.94
N GLY A 119 1.32 -10.17 -10.62
CA GLY A 119 1.34 -8.89 -9.92
C GLY A 119 2.44 -7.94 -10.43
N LEU A 120 3.64 -8.46 -10.66
CA LEU A 120 4.76 -7.72 -11.23
C LEU A 120 4.44 -7.19 -12.63
N ALA A 121 3.89 -8.04 -13.50
CA ALA A 121 3.50 -7.66 -14.86
C ALA A 121 2.42 -6.57 -14.87
N ALA A 122 1.40 -6.70 -14.01
CA ALA A 122 0.35 -5.70 -13.89
C ALA A 122 0.89 -4.36 -13.37
N GLY A 123 1.72 -4.38 -12.32
CA GLY A 123 2.36 -3.16 -11.79
C GLY A 123 3.26 -2.48 -12.84
N ALA A 124 4.06 -3.26 -13.57
CA ALA A 124 4.91 -2.75 -14.64
C ALA A 124 4.10 -2.11 -15.78
N LEU A 125 2.96 -2.70 -16.14
CA LEU A 125 2.05 -2.14 -17.14
C LEU A 125 1.51 -0.78 -16.70
N ILE A 126 1.05 -0.65 -15.46
CA ILE A 126 0.55 0.62 -14.91
C ILE A 126 1.66 1.67 -14.85
N ALA A 127 2.89 1.29 -14.47
CA ALA A 127 4.03 2.21 -14.47
C ALA A 127 4.42 2.69 -15.89
N PHE A 128 4.24 1.82 -16.88
CA PHE A 128 4.59 2.09 -18.27
C PHE A 128 3.66 3.10 -18.94
N LEU A 129 2.37 3.11 -18.59
CA LEU A 129 1.37 3.98 -19.22
C LEU A 129 1.72 5.49 -19.11
N PRO A 130 1.97 6.07 -17.91
CA PRO A 130 2.32 7.48 -17.79
C PRO A 130 3.64 7.82 -18.50
N ALA A 131 4.59 6.88 -18.52
CA ALA A 131 5.85 7.05 -19.23
C ALA A 131 5.64 7.17 -20.74
N VAL A 132 4.79 6.32 -21.34
CA VAL A 132 4.43 6.41 -22.76
C VAL A 132 3.69 7.71 -23.05
N LEU A 133 2.75 8.11 -22.18
CA LEU A 133 1.99 9.34 -22.35
C LEU A 133 2.90 10.58 -22.37
N LYS A 134 3.90 10.62 -21.48
CA LYS A 134 4.92 11.65 -21.48
C LYS A 134 5.73 11.66 -22.77
N LEU A 135 6.22 10.49 -23.21
CA LEU A 135 7.12 10.38 -24.36
C LEU A 135 6.43 10.67 -25.71
N LYS A 136 5.15 10.30 -25.85
CA LYS A 136 4.41 10.45 -27.11
C LYS A 136 3.58 11.72 -27.20
N PHE A 137 3.02 12.17 -26.08
CA PHE A 137 2.02 13.25 -26.07
C PHE A 137 2.46 14.46 -25.23
N GLU A 138 3.70 14.48 -24.72
CA GLU A 138 4.23 15.54 -23.87
C GLU A 138 3.33 15.85 -22.65
N ALA A 139 2.56 14.86 -22.21
CA ALA A 139 1.63 15.01 -21.12
C ALA A 139 2.37 15.20 -19.78
N ASN A 140 1.77 15.95 -18.87
CA ASN A 140 2.30 16.11 -17.52
C ASN A 140 2.30 14.74 -16.80
N GLU A 141 3.49 14.26 -16.44
CA GLU A 141 3.70 12.97 -15.78
C GLU A 141 3.02 12.87 -14.41
N ILE A 142 2.93 13.97 -13.67
CA ILE A 142 2.31 14.02 -12.35
C ILE A 142 0.80 13.83 -12.48
N VAL A 143 0.17 14.59 -13.40
CA VAL A 143 -1.28 14.55 -13.60
C VAL A 143 -1.71 13.22 -14.19
N SER A 144 -1.00 12.75 -15.24
CA SER A 144 -1.33 11.48 -15.90
C SER A 144 -1.18 10.28 -14.96
N SER A 145 -0.12 10.23 -14.16
CA SER A 145 0.09 9.16 -13.18
C SER A 145 -0.91 9.18 -12.03
N LEU A 146 -1.29 10.37 -11.54
CA LEU A 146 -2.33 10.52 -10.52
C LEU A 146 -3.71 10.08 -11.04
N MET A 147 -4.07 10.49 -12.26
CA MET A 147 -5.32 10.06 -12.89
C MET A 147 -5.37 8.55 -13.13
N LEU A 148 -4.22 7.95 -13.45
CA LEU A 148 -4.12 6.51 -13.66
C LEU A 148 -4.42 5.71 -12.38
N ASN A 149 -4.06 6.22 -11.18
CA ASN A 149 -4.45 5.57 -9.92
C ASN A 149 -5.97 5.39 -9.81
N TYR A 150 -6.74 6.42 -10.13
CA TYR A 150 -8.20 6.35 -10.09
C TYR A 150 -8.75 5.37 -11.13
N ILE A 151 -8.22 5.41 -12.35
CA ILE A 151 -8.62 4.48 -13.42
C ILE A 151 -8.40 3.03 -12.96
N THR A 152 -7.20 2.73 -12.47
CA THR A 152 -6.84 1.40 -11.97
C THR A 152 -7.72 0.98 -10.79
N PHE A 153 -7.99 1.88 -9.86
CA PHE A 153 -8.86 1.63 -8.73
C PHE A 153 -10.28 1.25 -9.17
N TYR A 154 -10.92 2.06 -10.02
CA TYR A 154 -12.29 1.82 -10.47
C TYR A 154 -12.42 0.58 -11.36
N ILE A 155 -11.44 0.32 -12.22
CA ILE A 155 -11.42 -0.91 -13.03
C ILE A 155 -11.34 -2.14 -12.11
N GLY A 156 -10.43 -2.13 -11.14
CA GLY A 156 -10.30 -3.27 -10.23
C GLY A 156 -11.51 -3.44 -9.32
N ASP A 157 -12.10 -2.34 -8.83
CA ASP A 157 -13.35 -2.38 -8.06
C ASP A 157 -14.50 -2.97 -8.88
N PHE A 158 -14.64 -2.58 -10.15
CA PHE A 158 -15.61 -3.17 -11.07
C PHE A 158 -15.39 -4.69 -11.25
N LEU A 159 -14.14 -5.12 -11.47
CA LEU A 159 -13.80 -6.53 -11.64
C LEU A 159 -14.11 -7.34 -10.37
N LEU A 160 -13.76 -6.82 -9.20
CA LEU A 160 -14.04 -7.46 -7.92
C LEU A 160 -15.55 -7.61 -7.68
N LYS A 161 -16.32 -6.54 -7.90
CA LYS A 161 -17.77 -6.53 -7.66
C LYS A 161 -18.55 -7.39 -8.65
N THR A 162 -18.07 -7.51 -9.89
CA THR A 162 -18.80 -8.19 -10.97
C THR A 162 -18.40 -9.65 -11.11
N TYR A 163 -17.10 -9.94 -11.13
CA TYR A 163 -16.58 -11.26 -11.52
C TYR A 163 -15.98 -12.06 -10.36
N MET A 164 -15.49 -11.41 -9.30
CA MET A 164 -14.79 -12.09 -8.19
C MET A 164 -15.59 -12.14 -6.88
N LYS A 165 -16.83 -11.64 -6.89
CA LYS A 165 -17.71 -11.63 -5.73
C LYS A 165 -18.15 -13.05 -5.38
N ASP A 166 -17.95 -13.49 -4.13
CA ASP A 166 -18.54 -14.73 -3.64
C ASP A 166 -20.06 -14.53 -3.45
N PRO A 167 -20.93 -15.20 -4.23
CA PRO A 167 -22.38 -15.05 -4.11
C PRO A 167 -22.95 -15.57 -2.78
N LYS A 168 -22.20 -16.40 -2.05
CA LYS A 168 -22.64 -17.06 -0.81
C LYS A 168 -22.24 -16.30 0.46
N SER A 169 -21.44 -15.24 0.34
CA SER A 169 -20.99 -14.45 1.48
C SER A 169 -21.89 -13.24 1.72
N THR A 170 -22.35 -13.07 2.96
CA THR A 170 -23.11 -11.88 3.42
C THR A 170 -22.21 -10.64 3.57
N HIS A 171 -20.89 -10.84 3.58
CA HIS A 171 -19.86 -9.79 3.61
C HIS A 171 -19.05 -9.79 2.31
N VAL A 172 -18.31 -8.71 2.02
CA VAL A 172 -17.39 -8.68 0.86
C VAL A 172 -16.33 -9.76 1.04
N ALA A 173 -16.46 -10.86 0.31
CA ALA A 173 -15.52 -11.98 0.32
C ALA A 173 -15.32 -12.48 -1.11
N SER A 174 -14.09 -12.88 -1.44
CA SER A 174 -13.80 -13.55 -2.71
C SER A 174 -14.10 -15.05 -2.62
N LEU A 175 -14.24 -15.70 -3.78
CA LEU A 175 -14.45 -17.14 -3.89
C LEU A 175 -13.48 -17.92 -2.99
N LYS A 176 -13.99 -18.99 -2.38
CA LYS A 176 -13.24 -19.89 -1.51
C LYS A 176 -12.07 -20.51 -2.28
N PHE A 177 -10.85 -20.14 -1.88
CA PHE A 177 -9.58 -20.71 -2.32
C PHE A 177 -9.32 -22.07 -1.67
#